data_AF-A0A1Q6K3N9-F1
#
_entry.id   AF-A0A1Q6K3N9-F1
#
_cell.length_a   1.000
_cell.length_b   1.000
_cell.length_c   1.000
_cell.angle_alpha   90.00
_cell.angle_beta   90.00
_cell.angle_gamma   90.00
#
_symmetry.space_group_name_H-M   'P 1'
#
loop_
_entity.id
_entity.type
_entity.pdbx_description
1 polymer ?
#
loop_
_entity_poly.entity_id
_entity_poly.type
_entity_poly.pdbx_seq_one_letter_code
_entity_poly.pdbx_strand_id
1 'polypeptide(L)'
;MFKLRKRVENLENQLKIDPVVITEVDLYKFYLERKIDEINARLKHNLSYSIEHNTESIRADGWRFFDMSWTISVMIKISNIEIKKFTYVTNSNITKKDIYKTILRYINSKPISYFIKLDKKIEDLEKHNIELDKKKLNLEEELKKII
;
A
#
# COMPACT_ATOMS: atom_id res chain seq x y z
N MET A 1 13.22 -52.50 21.26
CA MET A 1 13.74 -51.17 20.89
C MET A 1 13.67 -50.83 19.39
N PHE A 2 13.73 -51.80 18.47
CA PHE A 2 13.76 -51.55 17.01
C PHE A 2 12.48 -50.98 16.36
N LYS A 3 11.29 -51.32 16.87
CA LYS A 3 10.00 -50.88 16.27
C LYS A 3 9.69 -49.39 16.52
N LEU A 4 10.27 -48.79 17.55
CA LEU A 4 10.11 -47.36 17.86
C LEU A 4 10.99 -46.51 16.94
N ARG A 5 12.26 -46.87 16.75
CA ARG A 5 13.16 -46.16 15.81
C ARG A 5 12.62 -46.12 14.38
N LYS A 6 12.14 -47.24 13.85
CA LYS A 6 11.50 -47.27 12.52
C LYS A 6 10.23 -46.41 12.43
N ARG A 7 9.47 -46.27 13.52
CA ARG A 7 8.28 -45.39 13.55
C ARG A 7 8.65 -43.91 13.60
N VAL A 8 9.69 -43.54 14.35
CA VAL A 8 10.22 -42.17 14.41
C VAL A 8 10.80 -41.77 13.04
N GLU A 9 11.60 -42.63 12.44
CA GLU A 9 12.21 -42.40 11.11
C GLU A 9 11.16 -42.29 9.99
N ASN A 10 10.03 -43.00 10.12
CA ASN A 10 8.91 -42.90 9.18
C ASN A 10 8.07 -41.62 9.39
N LEU A 11 7.96 -41.14 10.64
CA LEU A 11 7.31 -39.86 10.95
C LEU A 11 8.17 -38.68 10.50
N GLU A 12 9.49 -38.72 10.69
CA GLU A 12 10.43 -37.71 10.21
C GLU A 12 10.47 -37.63 8.67
N ASN A 13 10.37 -38.77 7.98
CA ASN A 13 10.28 -38.82 6.52
C ASN A 13 8.91 -38.35 5.96
N GLN A 14 7.82 -38.48 6.74
CA GLN A 14 6.50 -37.94 6.40
C GLN A 14 6.38 -36.44 6.73
N LEU A 15 7.09 -35.98 7.76
CA LEU A 15 7.27 -34.58 8.15
C LEU A 15 8.46 -33.94 7.43
N LYS A 16 8.67 -34.24 6.14
CA LYS A 16 9.42 -33.35 5.23
C LYS A 16 8.64 -32.04 5.08
N ILE A 17 8.57 -31.30 6.17
CA ILE A 17 8.28 -29.88 6.18
C ILE A 17 9.54 -29.30 5.56
N ASP A 18 9.52 -29.07 4.25
CA ASP A 18 10.52 -28.21 3.64
C ASP A 18 10.60 -26.96 4.52
N PRO A 19 11.76 -26.63 5.11
CA PRO A 19 11.86 -25.45 5.95
C PRO A 19 11.39 -24.28 5.10
N VAL A 20 10.34 -23.58 5.54
CA VAL A 20 9.88 -22.36 4.88
C VAL A 20 11.06 -21.41 4.90
N VAL A 21 11.74 -21.29 3.76
CA VAL A 21 12.89 -20.40 3.61
C VAL A 21 12.33 -18.98 3.62
N ILE A 22 12.37 -18.34 4.79
CA ILE A 22 12.00 -16.94 4.93
C ILE A 22 13.00 -16.14 4.10
N THR A 23 12.51 -15.50 3.04
CA THR A 23 13.37 -14.65 2.20
C THR A 23 13.50 -13.26 2.82
N GLU A 24 14.52 -12.50 2.43
CA GLU A 24 14.63 -11.10 2.84
C GLU A 24 13.41 -10.27 2.42
N VAL A 25 12.79 -10.61 1.28
CA VAL A 25 11.55 -9.96 0.83
C VAL A 25 10.45 -10.14 1.86
N ASP A 26 10.30 -11.34 2.40
CA ASP A 26 9.30 -11.68 3.42
C ASP A 26 9.57 -10.95 4.74
N LEU A 27 10.84 -10.82 5.14
CA LEU A 27 11.22 -10.04 6.33
C LEU A 27 10.85 -8.56 6.18
N TYR A 28 11.22 -7.92 5.07
CA TYR A 28 10.89 -6.50 4.85
C TYR A 28 9.38 -6.27 4.74
N LYS A 29 8.65 -7.21 4.13
CA LYS A 29 7.18 -7.19 4.10
C LYS A 29 6.61 -7.25 5.51
N PHE A 30 7.06 -8.20 6.33
CA PHE A 30 6.62 -8.36 7.72
C PHE A 30 6.87 -7.11 8.56
N TYR A 31 8.08 -6.53 8.49
CA TYR A 31 8.39 -5.30 9.22
C TYR A 31 7.53 -4.12 8.76
N LEU A 32 7.28 -4.02 7.45
CA LEU A 32 6.42 -2.99 6.90
C LEU A 32 4.98 -3.13 7.40
N GLU A 33 4.40 -4.32 7.34
CA GLU A 33 3.05 -4.61 7.81
C GLU A 33 2.92 -4.33 9.31
N ARG A 34 3.87 -4.82 10.13
CA ARG A 34 3.90 -4.52 11.56
C ARG A 34 3.97 -3.03 11.86
N LYS A 35 4.75 -2.27 11.09
CA LYS A 35 4.86 -0.82 11.30
C LYS A 35 3.58 -0.09 10.92
N ILE A 36 2.92 -0.52 9.85
CA ILE A 36 1.62 0.02 9.43
C ILE A 36 0.57 -0.28 10.49
N ASP A 37 0.52 -1.50 11.04
CA ASP A 37 -0.41 -1.87 12.10
C ASP A 37 -0.24 -1.00 13.35
N GLU A 38 1.02 -0.77 13.77
CA GLU A 38 1.34 0.10 14.91
C GLU A 38 0.82 1.53 14.71
N ILE A 39 0.92 2.04 13.48
CA ILE A 39 0.41 3.36 13.13
C ILE A 39 -1.11 3.35 13.10
N ASN A 40 -1.72 2.37 12.42
CA ASN A 40 -3.17 2.25 12.27
C ASN A 40 -3.90 2.07 13.59
N ALA A 41 -3.27 1.44 14.59
CA ALA A 41 -3.80 1.37 15.95
C ALA A 41 -4.05 2.75 16.60
N ARG A 42 -3.49 3.82 16.04
CA ARG A 42 -3.61 5.21 16.52
C ARG A 42 -4.35 6.13 15.55
N LEU A 43 -4.80 5.63 14.40
CA LEU A 43 -5.51 6.41 13.39
C LEU A 43 -6.96 5.96 13.31
N LYS A 44 -7.86 6.88 12.93
CA LYS A 44 -9.24 6.55 12.56
C LYS A 44 -9.31 5.98 11.15
N HIS A 45 -8.50 6.53 10.24
CA HIS A 45 -8.36 6.06 8.87
C HIS A 45 -7.09 5.23 8.69
N ASN A 46 -7.21 4.12 7.97
CA ASN A 46 -6.09 3.20 7.75
C ASN A 46 -5.04 3.80 6.80
N LEU A 47 -3.79 3.82 7.25
CA LEU A 47 -2.60 3.91 6.42
C LEU A 47 -2.48 2.61 5.60
N SER A 48 -2.30 2.75 4.30
CA SER A 48 -2.10 1.65 3.36
C SER A 48 -1.08 2.04 2.29
N TYR A 49 -0.65 1.08 1.48
CA TYR A 49 0.16 1.34 0.30
C TYR A 49 -0.38 0.55 -0.90
N SER A 50 -0.17 1.07 -2.10
CA SER A 50 -0.47 0.40 -3.36
C SER A 50 0.71 0.51 -4.31
N ILE A 51 0.90 -0.54 -5.11
CA ILE A 51 1.95 -0.61 -6.13
C ILE A 51 1.22 -0.72 -7.48
N GLU A 52 1.43 0.25 -8.34
CA GLU A 52 0.84 0.31 -9.67
C GLU A 52 1.93 0.22 -10.73
N HIS A 53 1.65 -0.54 -11.79
CA HIS A 53 2.51 -0.69 -12.95
C HIS A 53 1.89 0.09 -14.11
N ASN A 54 2.55 1.13 -14.57
CA ASN A 54 2.07 1.98 -15.65
C ASN A 54 2.95 1.80 -16.89
N THR A 55 2.33 1.93 -18.05
CA THR A 55 3.02 1.99 -19.34
C THR A 55 2.64 3.31 -20.00
N GLU A 56 3.64 4.16 -20.25
CA GLU A 56 3.43 5.37 -21.05
C GLU A 56 3.98 5.13 -22.46
N SER A 57 3.12 5.38 -23.45
CA SER A 57 3.46 5.29 -24.87
C SER A 57 4.04 6.64 -25.30
N ILE A 58 5.34 6.66 -25.61
CA ILE A 58 6.00 7.85 -26.16
C ILE A 58 5.68 7.87 -27.66
N ARG A 59 4.93 8.88 -28.14
CA ARG A 59 4.67 9.04 -29.57
C ARG A 59 5.97 9.43 -30.27
N ALA A 60 6.48 8.54 -31.12
CA ALA A 60 7.54 8.86 -32.06
C ALA A 60 6.97 9.62 -33.28
N ASP A 61 7.53 10.78 -33.53
CA ASP A 61 7.42 11.58 -34.73
C ASP A 61 7.94 10.79 -35.95
N GLY A 62 6.99 10.28 -36.73
CA GLY A 62 7.18 9.93 -38.14
C GLY A 62 7.80 8.57 -38.47
N TRP A 63 8.59 7.95 -37.59
CA TRP A 63 9.21 6.64 -37.87
C TRP A 63 9.11 5.69 -36.67
N ARG A 64 8.60 4.49 -36.95
CA ARG A 64 8.13 3.49 -35.98
C ARG A 64 9.20 3.05 -34.97
N PHE A 65 9.04 3.46 -33.70
CA PHE A 65 9.37 2.66 -32.51
C PHE A 65 8.41 3.05 -31.38
N PHE A 66 7.70 2.08 -30.79
CA PHE A 66 6.96 2.30 -29.54
C PHE A 66 7.96 2.14 -28.38
N ASP A 67 8.64 3.21 -27.99
CA ASP A 67 9.35 3.21 -26.72
C ASP A 67 8.28 3.22 -25.60
N MET A 68 8.03 2.03 -25.06
CA MET A 68 7.21 1.85 -23.87
C MET A 68 8.09 2.05 -22.64
N SER A 69 8.00 3.21 -22.00
CA SER A 69 8.55 3.36 -20.67
C SER A 69 7.62 2.67 -19.68
N TRP A 70 8.08 1.59 -19.06
CA TRP A 70 7.37 1.03 -17.93
C TRP A 70 7.73 1.87 -16.70
N THR A 71 6.76 2.11 -15.83
CA THR A 71 6.99 2.78 -14.57
C THR A 71 6.30 2.03 -13.45
N ILE A 72 6.95 2.01 -12.28
CA ILE A 72 6.35 1.51 -11.05
C ILE A 72 6.04 2.71 -10.18
N SER A 73 4.76 2.86 -9.84
CA SER A 73 4.29 3.88 -8.91
C SER A 73 3.94 3.23 -7.57
N VAL A 74 4.64 3.65 -6.51
CA VAL A 74 4.36 3.22 -5.14
C VAL A 74 3.66 4.38 -4.44
N MET A 75 2.39 4.18 -4.09
CA MET A 75 1.58 5.18 -3.39
C MET A 75 1.37 4.76 -1.95
N ILE A 76 1.47 5.72 -1.05
CA ILE A 76 1.11 5.58 0.36
C ILE A 76 -0.11 6.45 0.59
N LYS A 77 -1.14 5.86 1.19
CA LYS A 77 -2.46 6.47 1.36
C LYS A 77 -2.92 6.39 2.81
N ILE A 78 -3.69 7.37 3.26
CA ILE A 78 -4.52 7.27 4.46
C ILE A 78 -5.96 7.34 3.99
N SER A 79 -6.78 6.33 4.31
CA SER A 79 -8.05 6.10 3.61
C SER A 79 -7.78 6.03 2.10
N ASN A 80 -8.44 6.86 1.29
CA ASN A 80 -8.25 6.96 -0.15
C ASN A 80 -7.36 8.13 -0.58
N ILE A 81 -6.80 8.89 0.35
CA ILE A 81 -6.02 10.10 0.05
C ILE A 81 -4.54 9.74 -0.06
N GLU A 82 -3.95 10.06 -1.21
CA GLU A 82 -2.51 9.91 -1.45
C GLU A 82 -1.72 10.92 -0.59
N ILE A 83 -0.83 10.40 0.27
CA ILE A 83 0.05 11.21 1.11
C ILE A 83 1.48 11.25 0.55
N LYS A 84 1.84 10.26 -0.28
CA LYS A 84 3.14 10.20 -0.95
C LYS A 84 3.09 9.24 -2.13
N LYS A 85 3.72 9.64 -3.24
CA LYS A 85 4.01 8.78 -4.39
C LYS A 85 5.50 8.75 -4.69
N PHE A 86 5.99 7.56 -5.02
CA PHE A 86 7.32 7.32 -5.57
C PHE A 86 7.13 6.73 -6.95
N THR A 87 7.79 7.31 -7.96
CA THR A 87 7.74 6.81 -9.33
C THR A 87 9.12 6.37 -9.74
N TYR A 88 9.21 5.16 -10.29
CA TYR A 88 10.45 4.60 -10.78
C TYR A 88 10.33 4.31 -12.27
N VAL A 89 11.23 4.87 -13.06
CA VAL A 89 11.39 4.50 -14.47
C VAL A 89 12.06 3.14 -14.52
N THR A 90 11.48 2.18 -15.24
CA THR A 90 12.02 0.82 -15.31
C THR A 90 13.27 0.78 -16.19
N ASN A 91 14.42 1.11 -15.63
CA ASN A 91 15.66 0.45 -16.00
C ASN A 91 15.82 -0.75 -15.05
N SER A 92 15.03 -1.81 -15.33
CA SER A 92 15.11 -3.23 -14.94
C SER A 92 15.58 -3.70 -13.54
N ASN A 93 15.90 -2.86 -12.54
CA ASN A 93 16.58 -3.32 -11.32
C ASN A 93 15.86 -3.09 -9.98
N ILE A 94 14.63 -2.58 -9.96
CA ILE A 94 13.90 -2.41 -8.70
C ILE A 94 13.18 -3.70 -8.33
N THR A 95 13.56 -4.27 -7.19
CA THR A 95 12.93 -5.46 -6.64
C THR A 95 11.81 -5.10 -5.66
N LYS A 96 10.94 -6.06 -5.33
CA LYS A 96 9.92 -5.90 -4.28
C LYS A 96 10.53 -5.53 -2.93
N LYS A 97 11.72 -6.06 -2.62
CA LYS A 97 12.49 -5.72 -1.41
C LYS A 97 12.80 -4.23 -1.37
N ASP A 98 13.24 -3.65 -2.49
CA ASP A 98 13.60 -2.22 -2.57
C ASP A 98 12.37 -1.33 -2.38
N ILE A 99 11.22 -1.75 -2.92
CA ILE A 99 9.95 -1.08 -2.71
C ILE A 99 9.58 -1.09 -1.22
N TYR A 100 9.55 -2.27 -0.57
CA TYR A 100 9.21 -2.36 0.85
C TYR A 100 10.16 -1.57 1.73
N LYS A 101 11.47 -1.63 1.45
CA LYS A 101 12.48 -0.85 2.16
C LYS A 101 12.25 0.66 2.00
N THR A 102 11.86 1.11 0.82
CA THR A 102 11.59 2.53 0.57
C THR A 102 10.34 3.01 1.30
N ILE A 103 9.25 2.23 1.28
CA ILE A 103 8.04 2.54 2.05
C ILE A 103 8.36 2.58 3.54
N LEU A 104 9.03 1.54 4.06
CA LEU A 104 9.39 1.45 5.47
C LEU A 104 10.29 2.62 5.90
N ARG A 105 11.27 2.99 5.09
CA ARG A 105 12.13 4.16 5.33
C ARG A 105 11.33 5.46 5.37
N TYR A 106 10.39 5.66 4.44
CA TYR A 106 9.52 6.84 4.46
C TYR A 106 8.68 6.88 5.74
N ILE A 107 8.02 5.78 6.07
CA ILE A 107 7.16 5.69 7.26
C ILE A 107 7.97 5.97 8.54
N ASN A 108 9.14 5.34 8.68
CA ASN A 108 10.02 5.54 9.85
C ASN A 108 10.64 6.94 9.92
N SER A 109 10.78 7.64 8.78
CA SER A 109 11.26 9.02 8.77
C SER A 109 10.25 10.04 9.31
N LYS A 110 8.98 9.63 9.50
CA LYS A 110 7.92 10.50 9.98
C LYS A 110 7.54 10.14 11.42
N PRO A 111 7.40 11.12 12.32
CA PRO A 111 6.89 10.86 13.65
C PRO A 111 5.41 10.44 13.56
N ILE A 112 4.93 9.65 14.53
CA ILE A 112 3.51 9.25 14.57
C ILE A 112 2.54 10.45 14.51
N SER A 113 2.93 11.58 15.12
CA SER A 113 2.15 12.82 15.12
C SER A 113 1.89 13.37 13.71
N TYR A 114 2.76 13.07 12.74
CA TYR A 114 2.55 13.44 11.34
C TYR A 114 1.30 12.75 10.78
N PHE A 115 1.20 11.43 10.97
CA PHE A 115 0.06 10.64 10.50
C PHE A 115 -1.23 11.02 11.23
N ILE A 116 -1.17 11.24 12.55
CA ILE A 116 -2.34 11.69 13.34
C ILE A 116 -2.84 13.05 12.84
N LYS A 117 -1.95 13.99 12.49
CA LYS A 117 -2.34 15.30 11.96
C LYS A 117 -3.01 15.17 10.59
N LEU A 118 -2.54 14.26 9.73
CA LEU A 118 -3.17 14.00 8.45
C LEU A 118 -4.56 13.38 8.63
N ASP A 119 -4.67 12.38 9.50
CA ASP A 119 -5.93 11.70 9.82
C ASP A 119 -7.00 12.67 10.32
N LYS A 120 -6.64 13.59 11.23
CA LYS A 120 -7.55 14.66 11.68
C LYS A 120 -8.01 15.57 10.56
N LYS A 121 -7.11 15.96 9.65
CA LYS A 121 -7.48 16.78 8.49
C LYS A 121 -8.45 16.06 7.57
N ILE A 122 -8.30 14.74 7.41
CA ILE A 122 -9.23 13.92 6.64
C ILE A 122 -10.61 13.94 7.30
N GLU A 123 -10.67 13.72 8.61
CA GLU A 123 -11.93 13.79 9.36
C GLU A 123 -12.60 15.18 9.26
N ASP A 124 -11.83 16.26 9.32
CA ASP A 124 -12.36 17.62 9.18
C ASP A 124 -12.92 17.86 7.77
N LEU A 125 -12.25 17.35 6.73
CA LEU A 125 -12.73 17.43 5.35
C LEU A 125 -14.01 16.61 5.13
N GLU A 126 -14.11 15.43 5.73
CA GLU A 126 -15.32 14.60 5.68
C GLU A 126 -16.52 15.31 6.33
N LYS A 127 -16.32 15.93 7.49
CA LYS A 127 -17.37 16.73 8.15
C LYS A 127 -17.84 17.88 7.27
N HIS A 128 -16.89 18.61 6.67
CA HIS A 128 -17.22 19.73 5.80
C HIS A 128 -17.98 19.26 4.54
N ASN A 129 -17.61 18.12 3.95
CA ASN A 129 -18.34 17.55 2.82
C ASN A 129 -19.79 17.18 3.18
N ILE A 130 -20.01 16.57 4.35
CA ILE A 130 -21.36 16.25 4.84
C ILE A 130 -22.22 17.51 5.01
N GLU A 131 -21.63 18.60 5.50
CA GLU A 131 -22.34 19.88 5.60
C GLU A 131 -22.69 20.48 4.23
N LEU A 132 -21.77 20.39 3.27
CA LEU A 132 -22.02 20.83 1.90
C LEU A 132 -23.11 20.00 1.22
N ASP A 133 -23.12 18.68 1.40
CA ASP A 133 -24.14 17.80 0.85
C ASP A 133 -25.53 18.11 1.42
N LYS A 134 -25.62 18.41 2.73
CA LYS A 134 -26.88 18.85 3.35
C LYS A 134 -27.35 20.20 2.78
N LYS A 135 -26.45 21.17 2.62
CA LYS A 135 -26.79 22.47 2.02
C LYS A 135 -27.27 22.31 0.57
N LYS A 136 -26.61 21.44 -0.19
CA LYS A 136 -27.00 21.13 -1.57
C LYS A 136 -28.39 20.51 -1.63
N LEU A 137 -28.69 19.54 -0.77
CA LEU A 137 -30.01 18.91 -0.70
C LEU A 137 -31.11 19.92 -0.35
N ASN A 138 -30.87 20.79 0.64
CA ASN A 138 -31.83 21.83 1.02
C ASN A 138 -32.10 22.81 -0.15
N LEU A 139 -31.06 23.22 -0.88
CA LEU A 139 -31.21 24.09 -2.05
C LEU A 139 -31.97 23.40 -3.19
N GLU A 140 -31.74 22.10 -3.41
CA GLU A 140 -32.50 21.32 -4.39
C GLU A 140 -33.99 21.20 -4.01
N GLU A 141 -34.29 21.05 -2.72
CA GLU A 141 -35.68 21.06 -2.22
C GLU A 141 -36.35 22.43 -2.35
N GLU A 142 -35.63 23.52 -2.09
CA GLU A 142 -36.13 24.88 -2.29
C GLU A 142 -36.39 25.17 -3.78
N LEU A 143 -35.49 24.77 -4.67
CA LEU A 143 -35.68 24.90 -6.12
C LEU A 143 -36.93 24.15 -6.61
N LYS A 144 -37.18 22.93 -6.09
CA LYS A 144 -38.39 22.16 -6.40
C LYS A 144 -39.69 22.81 -5.94
N LYS A 145 -39.66 23.73 -4.97
CA LYS A 145 -40.85 24.47 -4.53
C LYS A 145 -41.19 25.66 -5.43
N ILE A 146 -40.24 26.10 -6.25
CA ILE A 146 -40.36 27.29 -7.11
C ILE A 146 -40.76 26.90 -8.54
N ILE A 147 -40.47 25.66 -8.96
CA ILE A 147 -40.83 25.08 -10.27
C ILE A 147 -42.14 24.31 -10.16
#